data_AF-A0A0J8RRX7-F1
#
_entry.id   AF-A0A0J8RRX7-F1
#
_cell.length_a   1.000
_cell.length_b   1.000
_cell.length_c   1.000
_cell.angle_alpha   90.00
_cell.angle_beta   90.00
_cell.angle_gamma   90.00
#
_symmetry.space_group_name_H-M   'P 1'
#
loop_
_entity.id
_entity.type
_entity.pdbx_description
1 polymer ?
#
loop_
_entity_poly.entity_id
_entity_poly.type
_entity_poly.pdbx_seq_one_letter_code
_entity_poly.pdbx_strand_id
1 'polypeptide(L)'
;MKAYKENQCVIISGESGAGKTEAAKRLMQYIANVSGGTDSSIQQTKDMVLATNPLLESFGNAKTLRNNNSSRFGKYLELQFNSVGEPVGATITNYLLEKSRVVGQIKNERNFHIFYQFTKAAPQSYRDAFGIQQPQSYVYTSRSQCFDVAGMNDAADFNETIEAMRIIGLRQAEQDNIFRVLSAILCARWAKRLDI
;
A
#
# COMPACT_ATOMS: atom_id res chain seq x y z
N MET A 1 -8.69 -20.46 19.56
CA MET A 1 -8.20 -19.33 20.40
C MET A 1 -8.74 -19.40 21.83
N LYS A 2 -9.99 -18.98 22.15
CA LYS A 2 -10.46 -18.91 23.57
C LYS A 2 -10.66 -20.28 24.25
N ALA A 3 -11.24 -21.26 23.56
CA ALA A 3 -11.57 -22.57 24.16
C ALA A 3 -10.34 -23.40 24.54
N TYR A 4 -9.38 -23.52 23.62
CA TYR A 4 -8.20 -24.39 23.78
C TYR A 4 -6.89 -23.64 24.04
N LYS A 5 -6.90 -22.31 24.11
CA LYS A 5 -5.71 -21.46 24.28
C LYS A 5 -4.60 -21.69 23.24
N GLU A 6 -4.98 -22.07 22.03
CA GLU A 6 -4.06 -22.27 20.90
C GLU A 6 -4.12 -21.12 19.88
N ASN A 7 -2.96 -20.80 19.30
CA ASN A 7 -2.82 -19.89 18.16
C ASN A 7 -3.59 -20.41 16.95
N GLN A 8 -4.12 -19.51 16.13
CA GLN A 8 -4.93 -19.86 14.96
C GLN A 8 -4.33 -19.23 13.71
N CYS A 9 -4.40 -19.94 12.59
CA CYS A 9 -3.98 -19.43 11.29
C CYS A 9 -5.12 -19.61 10.29
N VAL A 10 -5.42 -18.54 9.54
CA VAL A 10 -6.37 -18.58 8.42
C VAL A 10 -5.58 -18.39 7.14
N ILE A 11 -5.65 -19.37 6.25
CA ILE A 11 -4.98 -19.32 4.95
C ILE A 11 -6.04 -19.03 3.89
N ILE A 12 -5.88 -17.91 3.18
CA ILE A 12 -6.79 -17.50 2.09
C ILE A 12 -6.07 -17.67 0.75
N SER A 13 -6.38 -18.75 0.05
CA SER A 13 -5.81 -19.07 -1.27
C SER A 13 -6.77 -18.74 -2.42
N GLY A 14 -6.22 -18.45 -3.60
CA GLY A 14 -7.00 -18.20 -4.81
C GLY A 14 -6.21 -17.44 -5.86
N GLU A 15 -6.70 -17.43 -7.10
CA GLU A 15 -6.08 -16.68 -8.20
C GLU A 15 -6.11 -15.15 -7.98
N SER A 16 -5.36 -14.40 -8.78
CA SER A 16 -5.41 -12.93 -8.77
C SER A 16 -6.83 -12.47 -9.11
N GLY A 17 -7.45 -11.67 -8.24
CA GLY A 17 -8.82 -11.20 -8.42
C GLY A 17 -9.90 -12.05 -7.73
N ALA A 18 -9.56 -13.20 -7.13
CA ALA A 18 -10.52 -14.08 -6.45
C ALA A 18 -11.10 -13.53 -5.12
N GLY A 19 -10.87 -12.26 -4.78
CA GLY A 19 -11.42 -11.63 -3.57
C GLY A 19 -10.65 -11.90 -2.26
N LYS A 20 -9.40 -12.40 -2.33
CA LYS A 20 -8.59 -12.72 -1.14
C LYS A 20 -8.47 -11.55 -0.14
N THR A 21 -8.18 -10.36 -0.66
CA THR A 21 -8.02 -9.15 0.15
C THR A 21 -9.33 -8.75 0.83
N GLU A 22 -10.45 -8.85 0.11
CA GLU A 22 -11.78 -8.53 0.67
C GLU A 22 -12.20 -9.55 1.72
N ALA A 23 -11.93 -10.83 1.52
CA ALA A 23 -12.15 -11.86 2.54
C ALA A 23 -11.34 -11.59 3.81
N ALA A 24 -10.06 -11.21 3.68
CA ALA A 24 -9.22 -10.83 4.81
C ALA A 24 -9.75 -9.59 5.55
N LYS A 25 -10.20 -8.56 4.81
CA LYS A 25 -10.84 -7.36 5.38
C LYS A 25 -12.09 -7.71 6.20
N ARG A 26 -12.97 -8.56 5.67
CA ARG A 26 -14.19 -9.01 6.36
C ARG A 26 -13.87 -9.84 7.60
N LEU A 27 -12.87 -10.72 7.53
CA LEU A 27 -12.42 -11.48 8.68
C LEU A 27 -11.91 -10.56 9.80
N MET A 28 -11.10 -9.56 9.47
CA MET A 28 -10.63 -8.57 10.44
C MET A 28 -11.78 -7.78 11.07
N GLN A 29 -12.74 -7.33 10.26
CA GLN A 29 -13.95 -6.65 10.76
C GLN A 29 -14.76 -7.54 11.70
N TYR A 30 -14.93 -8.81 11.36
CA TYR A 30 -15.62 -9.76 12.22
C TYR A 30 -14.90 -9.93 13.55
N ILE A 31 -13.59 -10.23 13.52
CA ILE A 31 -12.75 -10.37 14.71
C ILE A 31 -12.85 -9.10 15.56
N ALA A 32 -12.74 -7.92 14.95
CA ALA A 32 -12.84 -6.64 15.64
C ALA A 32 -14.19 -6.44 16.34
N ASN A 33 -15.28 -6.89 15.75
CA ASN A 33 -16.63 -6.77 16.31
C ASN A 33 -16.89 -7.77 17.45
N VAL A 34 -16.44 -9.03 17.30
CA VAL A 34 -16.73 -10.08 18.30
C VAL A 34 -15.77 -10.08 19.48
N SER A 35 -14.59 -9.45 19.35
CA SER A 35 -13.58 -9.46 20.43
C SER A 35 -13.96 -8.59 21.63
N GLY A 36 -14.97 -7.72 21.52
CA GLY A 36 -15.35 -6.79 22.59
C GLY A 36 -14.26 -5.75 22.86
N GLY A 37 -14.64 -4.66 23.54
CA GLY A 37 -13.75 -3.54 23.82
C GLY A 37 -14.36 -2.22 23.39
N THR A 38 -15.08 -1.58 24.31
CA THR A 38 -15.47 -0.15 24.20
C THR A 38 -14.31 0.79 24.54
N ASP A 39 -13.15 0.23 24.90
CA ASP A 39 -11.95 0.99 25.21
C ASP A 39 -11.33 1.61 23.95
N SER A 40 -10.97 2.89 24.06
CA SER A 40 -10.46 3.71 22.96
C SER A 40 -9.17 3.15 22.34
N SER A 41 -8.32 2.47 23.14
CA SER A 41 -7.07 1.86 22.70
C SER A 41 -7.26 0.67 21.75
N ILE A 42 -8.32 -0.11 21.97
CA ILE A 42 -8.70 -1.25 21.11
C ILE A 42 -9.20 -0.70 19.77
N GLN A 43 -10.00 0.36 19.79
CA GLN A 43 -10.47 1.02 18.58
C GLN A 43 -9.31 1.62 17.77
N GLN A 44 -8.35 2.26 18.43
CA GLN A 44 -7.13 2.77 17.77
C GLN A 44 -6.33 1.66 17.10
N THR A 45 -6.15 0.51 17.76
CA THR A 45 -5.43 -0.63 17.17
C THR A 45 -6.14 -1.16 15.93
N LYS A 46 -7.48 -1.22 15.95
CA LYS A 46 -8.29 -1.62 14.79
C LYS A 46 -8.11 -0.65 13.63
N ASP A 47 -8.24 0.65 13.90
CA ASP A 47 -8.15 1.69 12.88
C ASP A 47 -6.75 1.71 12.25
N MET A 48 -5.69 1.54 13.03
CA MET A 48 -4.32 1.40 12.53
C MET A 48 -4.15 0.17 11.62
N VAL A 49 -4.65 -1.01 12.03
CA VAL A 49 -4.54 -2.24 11.23
C VAL A 49 -5.27 -2.08 9.89
N LEU A 50 -6.48 -1.49 9.90
CA LEU A 50 -7.25 -1.26 8.68
C LEU A 50 -6.60 -0.20 7.77
N ALA A 51 -6.03 0.86 8.35
CA ALA A 51 -5.29 1.89 7.63
C ALA A 51 -4.02 1.35 6.93
N THR A 52 -3.48 0.20 7.35
CA THR A 52 -2.35 -0.42 6.63
C THR A 52 -2.71 -0.86 5.21
N ASN A 53 -4.00 -1.09 4.89
CA ASN A 53 -4.38 -1.57 3.58
C ASN A 53 -4.20 -0.51 2.48
N PRO A 54 -4.78 0.71 2.55
CA PRO A 54 -4.52 1.75 1.54
C PRO A 54 -3.02 2.00 1.33
N LEU A 55 -2.25 2.07 2.42
CA LEU A 55 -0.80 2.27 2.36
C LEU A 55 -0.08 1.12 1.64
N LEU A 56 -0.32 -0.13 2.04
CA LEU A 56 0.36 -1.28 1.44
C LEU A 56 -0.13 -1.56 0.01
N GLU A 57 -1.40 -1.30 -0.30
CA GLU A 57 -1.93 -1.40 -1.66
C GLU A 57 -1.29 -0.34 -2.57
N SER A 58 -1.10 0.90 -2.09
CA SER A 58 -0.42 1.94 -2.86
C SER A 58 1.02 1.57 -3.22
N PHE A 59 1.79 1.04 -2.26
CA PHE A 59 3.21 0.70 -2.45
C PHE A 59 3.45 -0.71 -3.04
N GLY A 60 2.49 -1.61 -2.92
CA GLY A 60 2.67 -3.03 -3.20
C GLY A 60 1.75 -3.59 -4.28
N ASN A 61 0.73 -2.84 -4.71
CA ASN A 61 -0.12 -3.24 -5.83
C ASN A 61 0.19 -2.45 -7.09
N ALA A 62 -0.14 -3.07 -8.23
CA ALA A 62 0.00 -2.45 -9.53
C ALA A 62 -1.09 -2.97 -10.49
N LYS A 63 -1.33 -2.23 -11.56
CA LYS A 63 -2.10 -2.75 -12.69
C LYS A 63 -1.26 -3.78 -13.45
N THR A 64 -1.83 -4.95 -13.63
CA THR A 64 -1.34 -6.02 -14.51
C THR A 64 -2.32 -6.24 -15.66
N LEU A 65 -1.95 -7.09 -16.62
CA LEU A 65 -2.87 -7.50 -17.69
C LEU A 65 -4.14 -8.23 -17.19
N ARG A 66 -4.08 -8.84 -16.01
CA ARG A 66 -5.16 -9.68 -15.45
C ARG A 66 -5.97 -9.00 -14.35
N ASN A 67 -5.38 -8.04 -13.65
CA ASN A 67 -5.99 -7.38 -12.51
C ASN A 67 -5.45 -5.96 -12.37
N ASN A 68 -6.37 -4.99 -12.30
CA ASN A 68 -6.10 -3.57 -12.14
C ASN A 68 -5.50 -3.21 -10.77
N ASN A 69 -5.76 -4.00 -9.73
CA ASN A 69 -5.23 -3.84 -8.39
C ASN A 69 -4.55 -5.15 -7.93
N SER A 70 -3.52 -5.60 -8.67
CA SER A 70 -2.82 -6.86 -8.38
C SER A 70 -1.78 -6.69 -7.30
N SER A 71 -1.90 -7.42 -6.20
CA SER A 71 -0.85 -7.49 -5.18
C SER A 71 0.42 -8.15 -5.71
N ARG A 72 1.54 -7.43 -5.59
CA ARG A 72 2.87 -7.88 -6.03
C ARG A 72 3.80 -8.20 -4.85
N PHE A 73 3.19 -8.51 -3.71
CA PHE A 73 3.82 -8.96 -2.48
C PHE A 73 2.84 -9.90 -1.74
N GLY A 74 3.38 -10.79 -0.92
CA GLY A 74 2.63 -11.55 0.07
C GLY A 74 2.52 -10.77 1.38
N LYS A 75 1.37 -10.85 2.05
CA LYS A 75 1.12 -10.24 3.36
C LYS A 75 0.70 -11.31 4.35
N TYR A 76 1.37 -11.36 5.49
CA TYR A 76 0.96 -12.14 6.65
C TYR A 76 0.68 -11.18 7.80
N LEU A 77 -0.55 -11.19 8.29
CA LEU A 77 -0.99 -10.37 9.40
C LEU A 77 -1.21 -11.26 10.61
N GLU A 78 -0.50 -10.96 11.68
CA GLU A 78 -0.65 -11.58 12.98
C GLU A 78 -1.39 -10.60 13.89
N LEU A 79 -2.55 -11.00 14.42
CA LEU A 79 -3.26 -10.27 15.45
C LEU A 79 -2.92 -10.88 16.81
N GLN A 80 -2.50 -10.03 17.74
CA GLN A 80 -2.09 -10.43 19.08
C GLN A 80 -3.24 -10.18 20.04
N PHE A 81 -3.56 -11.18 20.85
CA PHE A 81 -4.66 -11.12 21.81
C PHE A 81 -4.15 -11.29 23.24
N ASN A 82 -4.76 -10.58 24.18
CA ASN A 82 -4.50 -10.78 25.60
C ASN A 82 -5.20 -12.06 26.13
N SER A 83 -5.03 -12.35 27.41
CA SER A 83 -5.60 -13.53 28.08
C SER A 83 -7.14 -13.58 28.09
N VAL A 84 -7.81 -12.43 27.98
CA VAL A 84 -9.28 -12.33 27.86
C VAL A 84 -9.77 -12.35 26.40
N GLY A 85 -8.83 -12.33 25.46
CA GLY A 85 -9.02 -12.44 24.02
C GLY A 85 -9.46 -11.15 23.34
N GLU A 86 -8.99 -10.02 23.84
CA GLU A 86 -9.07 -8.70 23.19
C GLU A 86 -7.81 -8.46 22.34
N PRO A 87 -7.94 -7.83 21.15
CA PRO A 87 -6.80 -7.52 20.31
C PRO A 87 -5.98 -6.39 20.94
N VAL A 88 -4.71 -6.69 21.26
CA VAL A 88 -3.77 -5.75 21.90
C VAL A 88 -2.64 -5.30 20.97
N GLY A 89 -2.51 -5.92 19.80
CA GLY A 89 -1.47 -5.57 18.86
C GLY A 89 -1.61 -6.30 17.53
N ALA A 90 -0.81 -5.89 16.56
CA ALA A 90 -0.72 -6.52 15.25
C ALA A 90 0.70 -6.46 14.70
N THR A 91 1.10 -7.51 13.99
CA THR A 91 2.36 -7.56 13.24
C THR A 91 2.06 -7.88 11.79
N ILE A 92 2.65 -7.13 10.87
CA ILE A 92 2.53 -7.39 9.42
C ILE A 92 3.90 -7.80 8.91
N THR A 93 3.98 -9.03 8.39
CA THR A 93 5.16 -9.54 7.71
C THR A 93 4.91 -9.59 6.21
N ASN A 94 5.73 -8.86 5.45
CA ASN A 94 5.64 -8.78 4.00
C ASN A 94 6.67 -9.72 3.35
N TYR A 95 6.26 -10.42 2.29
CA TYR A 95 7.08 -11.38 1.58
C TYR A 95 7.15 -11.07 0.09
N LEU A 96 8.31 -11.33 -0.53
CA LEU A 96 8.47 -11.45 -1.99
C LEU A 96 7.90 -10.27 -2.80
N LEU A 97 8.21 -9.03 -2.40
CA LEU A 97 7.88 -7.86 -3.21
C LEU A 97 8.56 -7.97 -4.58
N GLU A 98 7.80 -7.80 -5.67
CA GLU A 98 8.29 -7.80 -7.05
C GLU A 98 9.10 -6.52 -7.36
N LYS A 99 10.31 -6.42 -6.80
CA LYS A 99 11.18 -5.22 -6.94
C LYS A 99 11.50 -4.88 -8.39
N SER A 100 11.56 -5.88 -9.28
CA SER A 100 11.82 -5.69 -10.72
C SER A 100 10.79 -4.78 -11.40
N ARG A 101 9.54 -4.73 -10.89
CA ARG A 101 8.47 -3.87 -11.41
C ARG A 101 8.82 -2.39 -11.37
N VAL A 102 9.65 -1.97 -10.41
CA VAL A 102 10.06 -0.55 -10.29
C VAL A 102 10.76 -0.07 -11.56
N VAL A 103 11.59 -0.91 -12.17
CA VAL A 103 12.47 -0.51 -13.29
C VAL A 103 11.94 -0.92 -14.67
N GLY A 104 10.91 -1.75 -14.74
CA GLY A 104 10.31 -2.18 -15.99
C GLY A 104 8.98 -2.89 -15.82
N GLN A 105 8.09 -2.67 -16.79
CA GLN A 105 6.75 -3.27 -16.83
C GLN A 105 6.43 -3.72 -18.25
N ILE A 106 5.54 -4.70 -18.37
CA ILE A 106 5.00 -5.12 -19.67
C ILE A 106 4.13 -3.99 -20.25
N LYS A 107 4.04 -3.91 -21.58
CA LYS A 107 3.14 -2.95 -22.26
C LYS A 107 1.72 -3.08 -21.69
N ASN A 108 1.06 -1.95 -21.46
CA ASN A 108 -0.27 -1.83 -20.85
C ASN A 108 -0.39 -2.17 -19.35
N GLU A 109 0.70 -2.59 -18.69
CA GLU A 109 0.78 -2.65 -17.22
C GLU A 109 1.22 -1.32 -16.63
N ARG A 110 1.09 -1.16 -15.31
CA ARG A 110 1.64 -0.02 -14.57
C ARG A 110 2.77 -0.46 -13.64
N ASN A 111 3.59 0.52 -13.25
CA ASN A 111 4.38 0.43 -12.03
C ASN A 111 3.46 0.39 -10.78
N PHE A 112 4.03 0.37 -9.58
CA PHE A 112 3.27 0.49 -8.34
C PHE A 112 2.43 1.76 -8.32
N HIS A 113 1.22 1.67 -7.74
CA HIS A 113 0.25 2.76 -7.76
C HIS A 113 0.82 4.06 -7.18
N ILE A 114 1.62 3.96 -6.11
CA ILE A 114 2.24 5.12 -5.45
C ILE A 114 2.98 6.05 -6.40
N PHE A 115 3.61 5.53 -7.46
CA PHE A 115 4.31 6.38 -8.43
C PHE A 115 3.35 7.25 -9.26
N TYR A 116 2.19 6.71 -9.63
CA TYR A 116 1.16 7.45 -10.38
C TYR A 116 0.38 8.38 -9.47
N GLN A 117 0.02 7.91 -8.27
CA GLN A 117 -0.60 8.71 -7.22
C GLN A 117 0.25 9.95 -6.89
N PHE A 118 1.54 9.75 -6.60
CA PHE A 118 2.45 10.84 -6.27
C PHE A 118 2.69 11.79 -7.44
N THR A 119 2.98 11.30 -8.65
CA THR A 119 3.26 12.18 -9.80
C THR A 119 2.05 13.00 -10.26
N LYS A 120 0.83 12.45 -10.13
CA LYS A 120 -0.41 13.16 -10.46
C LYS A 120 -0.88 14.11 -9.36
N ALA A 121 -0.75 13.73 -8.10
CA ALA A 121 -1.38 14.44 -6.98
C ALA A 121 -0.43 15.07 -5.96
N ALA A 122 0.89 15.04 -6.21
CA ALA A 122 1.86 15.74 -5.35
C ALA A 122 1.44 17.20 -5.10
N PRO A 123 1.40 17.65 -3.83
CA PRO A 123 1.23 19.05 -3.46
C PRO A 123 2.31 19.92 -4.11
N GLN A 124 2.00 21.20 -4.33
CA GLN A 124 2.93 22.13 -4.96
C GLN A 124 4.27 22.22 -4.21
N SER A 125 4.25 22.15 -2.87
CA SER A 125 5.45 22.09 -2.05
C SER A 125 6.39 20.93 -2.42
N TYR A 126 5.86 19.72 -2.68
CA TYR A 126 6.66 18.59 -3.14
C TYR A 126 7.08 18.71 -4.59
N ARG A 127 6.25 19.34 -5.44
CA ARG A 127 6.64 19.62 -6.83
C ARG A 127 7.84 20.55 -6.88
N ASP A 128 7.83 21.62 -6.10
CA ASP A 128 8.91 22.61 -6.03
C ASP A 128 10.15 22.03 -5.34
N ALA A 129 9.98 21.34 -4.21
CA ALA A 129 11.10 20.80 -3.44
C ALA A 129 11.80 19.62 -4.11
N PHE A 130 11.06 18.75 -4.82
CA PHE A 130 11.59 17.50 -5.38
C PHE A 130 11.55 17.43 -6.91
N GLY A 131 11.07 18.47 -7.59
CA GLY A 131 11.00 18.52 -9.05
C GLY A 131 10.00 17.51 -9.64
N ILE A 132 8.88 17.25 -8.96
CA ILE A 132 7.90 16.24 -9.39
C ILE A 132 7.10 16.72 -10.59
N GLN A 133 7.23 15.97 -11.69
CA GLN A 133 6.51 16.15 -12.93
C GLN A 133 5.38 15.11 -13.07
N GLN A 134 4.66 15.17 -14.20
CA GLN A 134 3.64 14.21 -14.57
C GLN A 134 4.27 12.83 -14.91
N PRO A 135 3.52 11.71 -14.80
CA PRO A 135 4.08 10.36 -14.98
C PRO A 135 4.66 10.10 -16.38
N GLN A 136 4.29 10.88 -17.39
CA GLN A 136 4.84 10.81 -18.74
C GLN A 136 6.33 11.18 -18.78
N SER A 137 6.78 12.04 -17.87
CA SER A 137 8.15 12.54 -17.82
C SER A 137 9.17 11.49 -17.35
N TYR A 138 8.75 10.42 -16.67
CA TYR A 138 9.67 9.44 -16.08
C TYR A 138 9.61 8.10 -16.82
N VAL A 139 10.79 7.58 -17.20
CA VAL A 139 10.91 6.29 -17.90
C VAL A 139 10.25 5.14 -17.14
N TYR A 140 10.31 5.17 -15.80
CA TYR A 140 9.76 4.11 -14.94
C TYR A 140 8.23 4.12 -14.82
N THR A 141 7.56 5.18 -15.27
CA THR A 141 6.09 5.27 -15.30
C THR A 141 5.53 5.40 -16.71
N SER A 142 6.33 5.78 -17.71
CA SER A 142 5.86 6.05 -19.08
C SER A 142 6.15 4.93 -20.09
N ARG A 143 7.16 4.08 -19.87
CA ARG A 143 7.58 3.08 -20.86
C ARG A 143 6.48 2.08 -21.24
N SER A 144 5.60 1.72 -20.31
CA SER A 144 4.51 0.77 -20.56
C SER A 144 3.32 1.36 -21.32
N GLN A 145 3.31 2.68 -21.53
CA GLN A 145 2.24 3.43 -22.19
C GLN A 145 0.87 3.29 -21.50
N CYS A 146 0.88 3.09 -20.18
CA CYS A 146 -0.34 3.04 -19.37
C CYS A 146 -0.20 3.99 -18.18
N PHE A 147 -1.02 5.03 -18.15
CA PHE A 147 -1.01 6.06 -17.11
C PHE A 147 -2.25 5.97 -16.22
N ASP A 148 -3.38 5.64 -16.82
CA ASP A 148 -4.69 5.60 -16.16
C ASP A 148 -5.26 4.19 -16.14
N VAL A 149 -6.16 3.94 -15.18
CA VAL A 149 -6.84 2.66 -15.00
C VAL A 149 -8.32 2.96 -14.82
N ALA A 150 -9.16 2.30 -15.60
CA ALA A 150 -10.61 2.50 -15.51
C ALA A 150 -11.11 2.16 -14.10
N GLY A 151 -11.88 3.09 -13.51
CA GLY A 151 -12.43 2.95 -12.16
C GLY A 151 -11.46 3.30 -11.01
N MET A 152 -10.26 3.81 -11.30
CA MET A 152 -9.30 4.25 -10.29
C MET A 152 -9.06 5.75 -10.37
N ASN A 153 -8.98 6.42 -9.21
CA ASN A 153 -8.64 7.83 -9.12
C ASN A 153 -7.36 7.99 -8.32
N ASP A 154 -6.22 8.02 -9.01
CA ASP A 154 -4.90 8.10 -8.37
C ASP A 154 -4.76 9.32 -7.44
N ALA A 155 -5.49 10.43 -7.66
CA ALA A 155 -5.44 11.58 -6.77
C ALA A 155 -6.24 11.39 -5.48
N ALA A 156 -7.41 10.74 -5.57
CA ALA A 156 -8.17 10.35 -4.38
C ALA A 156 -7.39 9.30 -3.58
N ASP A 157 -6.85 8.28 -4.25
CA ASP A 157 -6.08 7.20 -3.62
C ASP A 157 -4.78 7.73 -2.97
N PHE A 158 -4.19 8.80 -3.52
CA PHE A 158 -3.05 9.48 -2.89
C PHE A 158 -3.45 10.10 -1.54
N ASN A 159 -4.59 10.79 -1.49
CA ASN A 159 -5.10 11.37 -0.24
C ASN A 159 -5.41 10.28 0.80
N GLU A 160 -6.01 9.16 0.37
CA GLU A 160 -6.23 8.00 1.25
C GLU A 160 -4.91 7.43 1.78
N THR A 161 -3.86 7.41 0.96
CA THR A 161 -2.52 6.96 1.36
C THR A 161 -1.90 7.90 2.41
N ILE A 162 -2.00 9.22 2.23
CA ILE A 162 -1.51 10.20 3.20
C ILE A 162 -2.28 10.09 4.52
N GLU A 163 -3.61 9.95 4.46
CA GLU A 163 -4.43 9.78 5.66
C GLU A 163 -4.12 8.47 6.38
N ALA A 164 -3.89 7.39 5.64
CA ALA A 164 -3.42 6.12 6.20
C ALA A 164 -2.07 6.27 6.91
N MET A 165 -1.10 6.98 6.32
CA MET A 165 0.19 7.27 6.98
C MET A 165 -0.02 8.03 8.30
N ARG A 166 -0.94 8.99 8.33
CA ARG A 166 -1.28 9.76 9.53
C ARG A 166 -1.91 8.90 10.62
N ILE A 167 -2.87 8.04 10.28
CA ILE A 167 -3.54 7.12 11.22
C ILE A 167 -2.55 6.12 11.81
N ILE A 168 -1.62 5.60 11.00
CA ILE A 168 -0.56 4.68 11.46
C ILE A 168 0.46 5.38 12.36
N GLY A 169 0.53 6.71 12.31
CA GLY A 169 1.39 7.53 13.18
C GLY A 169 2.71 7.96 12.55
N LEU A 170 2.83 7.93 11.21
CA LEU A 170 4.00 8.48 10.52
C LEU A 170 4.01 10.00 10.66
N ARG A 171 5.08 10.54 11.22
CA ARG A 171 5.31 11.98 11.35
C ARG A 171 5.54 12.59 9.98
N GLN A 172 5.26 13.89 9.85
CA GLN A 172 5.46 14.62 8.60
C GLN A 172 6.86 14.42 8.01
N ALA A 173 7.91 14.51 8.84
CA ALA A 173 9.29 14.30 8.39
C ALA A 173 9.56 12.88 7.82
N GLU A 174 8.87 11.86 8.34
CA GLU A 174 8.97 10.49 7.82
C GLU A 174 8.26 10.38 6.47
N GLN A 175 7.09 11.00 6.33
CA GLN A 175 6.37 11.09 5.05
C GLN A 175 7.20 11.83 4.00
N ASP A 176 7.78 12.98 4.36
CA ASP A 176 8.65 13.78 3.49
C ASP A 176 9.84 12.93 2.98
N ASN A 177 10.46 12.16 3.87
CA ASN A 177 11.56 11.25 3.50
C ASN A 177 11.11 10.14 2.55
N ILE A 178 9.93 9.57 2.76
CA ILE A 178 9.36 8.55 1.85
C ILE A 178 9.16 9.16 0.45
N PHE A 179 8.55 10.34 0.36
CA PHE A 179 8.33 11.00 -0.94
C PHE A 179 9.62 11.47 -1.61
N ARG A 180 10.63 11.84 -0.82
CA ARG A 180 11.98 12.12 -1.32
C ARG A 180 12.67 10.88 -1.89
N VAL A 181 12.49 9.71 -1.29
CA VAL A 181 13.02 8.46 -1.86
C VAL A 181 12.28 8.11 -3.16
N LEU A 182 10.96 8.28 -3.22
CA LEU A 182 10.18 8.06 -4.44
C LEU A 182 10.62 8.99 -5.57
N SER A 183 10.87 10.27 -5.27
CA SER A 183 11.39 11.24 -6.25
C SER A 183 12.77 10.84 -6.77
N ALA A 184 13.67 10.42 -5.88
CA ALA A 184 14.99 9.92 -6.27
C ALA A 184 14.90 8.70 -7.19
N ILE A 185 13.99 7.75 -6.92
CA ILE A 185 13.75 6.58 -7.78
C ILE A 185 13.26 7.01 -9.17
N LEU A 186 12.29 7.92 -9.25
CA LEU A 186 11.76 8.44 -10.51
C LEU A 186 12.87 9.12 -11.35
N CYS A 187 13.77 9.86 -10.70
CA CYS A 187 14.88 10.56 -11.33
C CYS A 187 16.12 9.69 -11.61
N ALA A 188 16.25 8.50 -11.01
CA ALA A 188 17.47 7.69 -11.09
C ALA A 188 17.86 7.28 -12.52
N ARG A 189 16.92 7.25 -13.47
CA ARG A 189 17.21 6.97 -14.88
C ARG A 189 17.32 8.21 -15.77
N TRP A 190 16.92 9.39 -15.26
CA TRP A 190 17.16 10.67 -15.93
C TRP A 190 18.66 11.00 -15.96
N ALA A 191 19.42 10.59 -14.95
CA ALA A 191 20.87 10.81 -14.89
C ALA A 191 21.65 10.17 -16.07
N LYS A 192 21.15 9.08 -16.67
CA LYS A 192 21.77 8.47 -17.86
C LYS A 192 21.45 9.16 -19.19
N ARG A 193 20.60 10.19 -19.20
CA ARG A 193 20.36 11.05 -20.38
C ARG A 193 21.14 12.38 -20.32
N LEU A 194 21.93 12.61 -19.27
CA LEU A 194 22.76 13.80 -19.11
C LEU A 194 24.25 13.56 -19.42
N ASP A 195 24.63 12.35 -19.82
CA ASP A 195 25.94 12.10 -20.43
C ASP A 195 25.81 12.19 -21.96
N ILE A 196 26.25 13.34 -22.50
CA ILE A 196 26.78 13.59 -23.86
C ILE A 196 25.89 13.21 -25.05
#